data_AF-A0A2P9DEN2-F1
#
_entry.id   AF-A0A2P9DEN2-F1
#
_cell.length_a   1.000
_cell.length_b   1.000
_cell.length_c   1.000
_cell.angle_alpha   90.00
_cell.angle_beta   90.00
_cell.angle_gamma   90.00
#
_symmetry.space_group_name_H-M   'P 1'
#
loop_
_entity.id
_entity.type
_entity.pdbx_description
1 polymer ?
#
loop_
_entity_poly.entity_id
_entity_poly.type
_entity_poly.pdbx_seq_one_letter_code
_entity_poly.pdbx_strand_id
1 'polypeptide(L)'
;MIKLKLQLFFLYIILNILIVLVFSKNVVYNERKLKNKNCMLFNRRHKNEHLKRQVKNRKIILFNDHNIELINLKRKYNKRTRYKNLDAFITNLKVTHVIHNNNIITYGKKKKLLLCNKIYNHFNYPGFDFTILKENNNEQDKSRIGIIKTPRGDIETPNFLFCATKGCMKSTPIDFIKKCKTQIILSNTFHLLIHPKPHIIFQLGGLHKFMNWKSPILTDSGGYQIFSMSFGSVSNEIKRKCVSFPQISNTSIKNKKKENINNKEEQMNNNFINNNCENNMNSKKEKCLSNNNNNEKSVTDTNYLNKQIILKLNEKGAEYKSYYDGSIDLLSPESSIQSQYLLGSDFILVLDECTPYHVDKIYTEKSMHRSHRWYVRCLAEFYKSQNMKNYHEYLNDIYNKKYKTNDKWIKRDKNNQAIYGIIQGGIYPDLRLKSCDFVYNLPFFGLCIGGCLGKDKDMMYTVIKQTMDIIHDIKKKKEKNTYKEKPIHLLGIGQIKDIIYGVKQGIDTFDCVIPSRLARHGYFLSKIKNIETIEKKLKRKLQNEYIKIKLSIFQSDNKPLEEDCACYTCQHYSRAYLHHLYKINDNLLGTLLTIHNVYYMNQLMQDIRNSIKEGNINQIEQKYIKK
;
A
#
# COMPACT_ATOMS: atom_id res chain seq x y z
N MET A 1 -32.89 -6.42 -7.35
CA MET A 1 -31.82 -7.38 -6.97
C MET A 1 -31.41 -8.34 -8.08
N ILE A 2 -32.31 -9.09 -8.74
CA ILE A 2 -31.93 -10.16 -9.70
C ILE A 2 -31.00 -9.66 -10.82
N LYS A 3 -31.35 -8.56 -11.50
CA LYS A 3 -30.50 -7.92 -12.54
C LYS A 3 -29.07 -7.63 -12.04
N LEU A 4 -28.91 -7.10 -10.82
CA LEU A 4 -27.60 -6.83 -10.23
C LEU A 4 -26.83 -8.12 -9.86
N LYS A 5 -27.52 -9.18 -9.40
CA LYS A 5 -26.88 -10.49 -9.18
C LYS A 5 -26.39 -11.10 -10.49
N LEU A 6 -27.15 -10.96 -11.58
CA LEU A 6 -26.74 -11.36 -12.93
C LEU A 6 -25.55 -10.53 -13.42
N GLN A 7 -25.60 -9.20 -13.30
CA GLN A 7 -24.48 -8.32 -13.68
C GLN A 7 -23.20 -8.62 -12.89
N LEU A 8 -23.30 -8.84 -11.57
CA LEU A 8 -22.18 -9.27 -10.73
C LEU A 8 -21.67 -10.67 -11.11
N PHE A 9 -22.57 -11.60 -11.49
CA PHE A 9 -22.19 -12.95 -11.92
C PHE A 9 -21.51 -12.93 -13.31
N PHE A 10 -22.01 -12.14 -14.26
CA PHE A 10 -21.35 -11.92 -15.55
C PHE A 10 -20.02 -11.18 -15.39
N LEU A 11 -19.95 -10.13 -14.57
CA LEU A 11 -18.70 -9.43 -14.27
C LEU A 11 -17.69 -10.37 -13.59
N TYR A 12 -18.13 -11.18 -12.63
CA TYR A 12 -17.32 -12.22 -12.00
C TYR A 12 -16.85 -13.27 -13.02
N ILE A 13 -17.73 -13.76 -13.90
CA ILE A 13 -17.35 -14.68 -14.99
C ILE A 13 -16.31 -14.03 -15.92
N ILE A 14 -16.53 -12.78 -16.34
CA ILE A 14 -15.63 -12.08 -17.27
C ILE A 14 -14.26 -11.79 -16.62
N LEU A 15 -14.24 -11.37 -15.36
CA LEU A 15 -13.00 -11.18 -14.60
C LEU A 15 -12.29 -12.51 -14.29
N ASN A 16 -13.01 -13.61 -14.07
CA ASN A 16 -12.41 -14.95 -13.95
C ASN A 16 -11.96 -15.52 -15.30
N ILE A 17 -12.63 -15.19 -16.40
CA ILE A 17 -12.15 -15.51 -17.76
C ILE A 17 -10.86 -14.74 -18.04
N LEU A 18 -10.73 -13.48 -17.61
CA LEU A 18 -9.45 -12.78 -17.66
C LEU A 18 -8.37 -13.49 -16.83
N ILE A 19 -8.68 -13.93 -15.59
CA ILE A 19 -7.75 -14.73 -14.77
C ILE A 19 -7.33 -16.03 -15.50
N VAL A 20 -8.28 -16.79 -16.04
CA VAL A 20 -8.03 -18.08 -16.73
C VAL A 20 -7.26 -17.89 -18.04
N LEU A 21 -7.55 -16.84 -18.82
CA LEU A 21 -6.81 -16.50 -20.05
C LEU A 21 -5.41 -15.94 -19.78
N VAL A 22 -5.14 -15.42 -18.57
CA VAL A 22 -3.78 -15.10 -18.12
C VAL A 22 -3.04 -16.38 -17.70
N PHE A 23 -3.72 -17.34 -17.08
CA PHE A 23 -3.14 -18.66 -16.76
C PHE A 23 -2.93 -19.57 -17.97
N SER A 24 -3.57 -19.33 -19.13
CA SER A 24 -3.40 -20.15 -20.34
C SER A 24 -2.08 -19.93 -21.10
N LYS A 25 -1.09 -19.29 -20.45
CA LYS A 25 0.34 -19.36 -20.80
C LYS A 25 1.16 -19.77 -19.58
N ASN A 26 1.12 -21.07 -19.26
CA ASN A 26 2.03 -21.79 -18.38
C ASN A 26 2.40 -21.11 -17.05
N VAL A 27 1.58 -21.30 -16.01
CA VAL A 27 1.98 -21.71 -14.63
C VAL A 27 0.70 -21.88 -13.78
N VAL A 28 0.19 -23.12 -13.72
CA VAL A 28 -0.62 -23.65 -12.60
C VAL A 28 -0.31 -25.14 -12.45
N TYR A 29 0.90 -25.45 -11.98
CA TYR A 29 1.25 -26.77 -11.48
C TYR A 29 1.71 -26.64 -10.02
N ASN A 30 1.44 -27.67 -9.21
CA ASN A 30 1.91 -27.82 -7.82
C ASN A 30 1.26 -26.97 -6.70
N GLU A 31 -0.08 -26.88 -6.65
CA GLU A 31 -0.83 -26.65 -5.39
C GLU A 31 -1.70 -27.85 -4.94
N ARG A 32 -1.34 -29.08 -5.35
CA ARG A 32 -1.98 -30.32 -4.87
C ARG A 32 -1.00 -31.47 -4.58
N LYS A 33 -0.19 -31.32 -3.51
CA LYS A 33 0.56 -32.44 -2.91
C LYS A 33 0.66 -32.40 -1.37
N LEU A 34 -0.41 -31.93 -0.71
CA LEU A 34 -0.69 -32.10 0.72
C LEU A 34 -2.09 -32.74 0.82
N LYS A 35 -2.25 -34.07 0.83
CA LYS A 35 -2.05 -35.03 1.93
C LYS A 35 -2.80 -34.66 3.22
N ASN A 36 -3.80 -35.50 3.53
CA ASN A 36 -4.53 -35.70 4.79
C ASN A 36 -5.34 -34.47 5.30
N LYS A 37 -6.67 -34.53 5.47
CA LYS A 37 -7.58 -35.67 5.72
C LYS A 37 -8.89 -35.60 4.88
N ASN A 38 -9.53 -36.76 4.71
CA ASN A 38 -10.94 -36.97 4.37
C ASN A 38 -11.53 -36.29 3.10
N CYS A 39 -10.81 -36.39 1.98
CA CYS A 39 -11.43 -36.35 0.64
C CYS A 39 -11.17 -37.67 -0.08
N MET A 40 -12.17 -38.56 -0.15
CA MET A 40 -12.08 -39.76 -0.98
C MET A 40 -12.13 -39.36 -2.46
N LEU A 41 -10.98 -39.43 -3.13
CA LEU A 41 -10.92 -39.42 -4.59
C LEU A 41 -11.46 -40.77 -5.10
N PHE A 42 -12.69 -40.75 -5.62
CA PHE A 42 -13.23 -41.90 -6.36
C PHE A 42 -12.39 -42.12 -7.62
N ASN A 43 -11.51 -43.14 -7.58
CA ASN A 43 -10.82 -43.62 -8.75
C ASN A 43 -11.84 -44.10 -9.79
N ARG A 44 -11.64 -43.72 -11.06
CA ARG A 44 -12.65 -43.85 -12.11
C ARG A 44 -12.72 -45.25 -12.74
N ARG A 45 -12.89 -46.28 -11.91
CA ARG A 45 -13.26 -47.66 -12.28
C ARG A 45 -14.06 -48.31 -11.15
N HIS A 46 -15.39 -48.20 -11.21
CA HIS A 46 -16.35 -49.28 -10.98
C HIS A 46 -17.75 -48.82 -11.41
N LYS A 47 -18.66 -49.77 -11.65
CA LYS A 47 -20.02 -49.53 -12.15
C LYS A 47 -21.05 -49.47 -11.01
N ASN A 48 -22.26 -49.02 -11.39
CA ASN A 48 -23.57 -49.24 -10.76
C ASN A 48 -23.97 -48.43 -9.51
N GLU A 49 -25.11 -47.74 -9.69
CA GLU A 49 -26.32 -47.85 -8.87
C GLU A 49 -26.18 -47.91 -7.34
N HIS A 50 -26.17 -46.73 -6.70
CA HIS A 50 -27.13 -46.40 -5.63
C HIS A 50 -27.27 -44.86 -5.57
N LEU A 51 -27.95 -44.31 -4.56
CA LEU A 51 -28.06 -42.84 -4.30
C LEU A 51 -28.78 -42.00 -5.37
N LYS A 52 -29.96 -42.44 -5.81
CA LYS A 52 -31.04 -41.52 -6.26
C LYS A 52 -32.09 -41.35 -5.15
N ARG A 53 -32.02 -40.27 -4.35
CA ARG A 53 -33.17 -39.66 -3.64
C ARG A 53 -32.74 -38.33 -2.97
N GLN A 54 -33.74 -37.51 -2.63
CA GLN A 54 -33.62 -36.27 -1.83
C GLN A 54 -32.71 -35.12 -2.35
N VAL A 55 -33.05 -34.52 -3.50
CA VAL A 55 -33.21 -33.04 -3.55
C VAL A 55 -34.46 -32.72 -4.36
N LYS A 56 -35.41 -31.98 -3.77
CA LYS A 56 -36.60 -31.43 -4.43
C LYS A 56 -36.69 -29.93 -4.11
N ASN A 57 -37.33 -29.18 -4.99
CA ASN A 57 -37.81 -27.80 -4.79
C ASN A 57 -36.74 -26.69 -4.64
N ARG A 58 -36.40 -26.04 -5.76
CA ARG A 58 -36.44 -24.57 -5.90
C ARG A 58 -36.63 -24.23 -7.39
N LYS A 59 -37.47 -23.23 -7.68
CA LYS A 59 -37.81 -22.78 -9.05
C LYS A 59 -36.74 -21.81 -9.57
N ILE A 60 -36.54 -21.76 -10.88
CA ILE A 60 -35.77 -20.72 -11.59
C ILE A 60 -36.69 -20.09 -12.63
N ILE A 61 -36.57 -18.78 -12.81
CA ILE A 61 -37.28 -18.00 -13.85
C ILE A 61 -36.27 -17.73 -14.97
N LEU A 62 -36.70 -17.91 -16.22
CA LEU A 62 -35.95 -17.51 -17.42
C LEU A 62 -36.54 -16.21 -17.98
N PHE A 63 -35.69 -15.40 -18.60
CA PHE A 63 -36.06 -14.27 -19.43
C PHE A 63 -35.21 -14.37 -20.71
N ASN A 64 -35.83 -14.12 -21.87
CA ASN A 64 -35.11 -13.80 -23.10
C ASN A 64 -34.94 -12.28 -23.21
N ASP A 65 -33.98 -11.85 -24.02
CA ASP A 65 -33.70 -10.42 -24.21
C ASP A 65 -34.69 -9.77 -25.20
N HIS A 66 -35.06 -8.53 -24.86
CA HIS A 66 -35.93 -7.58 -25.58
C HIS A 66 -37.46 -7.82 -25.55
N ASN A 67 -38.15 -6.67 -25.40
CA ASN A 67 -39.60 -6.43 -25.25
C ASN A 67 -40.29 -7.01 -23.99
N ILE A 68 -41.31 -6.28 -23.52
CA ILE A 68 -42.18 -6.67 -22.40
C ILE A 68 -43.61 -6.73 -22.94
N GLU A 69 -44.15 -7.93 -23.08
CA GLU A 69 -45.58 -8.18 -23.29
C GLU A 69 -46.05 -9.32 -22.38
N LEU A 70 -47.31 -9.25 -21.93
CA LEU A 70 -47.91 -10.32 -21.13
C LEU A 70 -48.47 -11.41 -22.06
N ILE A 71 -47.82 -12.57 -22.11
CA ILE A 71 -48.39 -13.76 -22.74
C ILE A 71 -48.75 -14.79 -21.65
N ASN A 72 -50.03 -15.14 -21.58
CA ASN A 72 -50.64 -15.90 -20.51
C ASN A 72 -50.99 -17.33 -20.99
N LEU A 73 -50.12 -18.32 -20.74
CA LEU A 73 -50.28 -19.68 -21.24
C LEU A 73 -50.37 -20.77 -20.16
N LYS A 74 -51.33 -21.67 -20.35
CA LYS A 74 -51.77 -22.68 -19.38
C LYS A 74 -50.90 -23.96 -19.44
N ARG A 75 -50.85 -24.66 -18.29
CA ARG A 75 -50.54 -26.10 -18.07
C ARG A 75 -50.12 -26.93 -19.30
N LYS A 76 -48.94 -27.57 -19.20
CA LYS A 76 -48.85 -29.05 -19.02
C LYS A 76 -47.45 -29.48 -18.54
N TYR A 77 -47.40 -30.67 -17.92
CA TYR A 77 -46.21 -31.26 -17.30
C TYR A 77 -46.01 -32.65 -17.92
N ASN A 78 -44.85 -32.93 -18.53
CA ASN A 78 -44.10 -34.16 -18.23
C ASN A 78 -42.69 -34.19 -18.84
N LYS A 79 -41.90 -35.19 -18.42
CA LYS A 79 -40.44 -35.27 -18.64
C LYS A 79 -40.07 -36.41 -19.60
N ARG A 80 -39.15 -36.17 -20.55
CA ARG A 80 -38.09 -37.14 -20.95
C ARG A 80 -37.03 -36.54 -21.91
N THR A 81 -36.27 -35.55 -21.45
CA THR A 81 -35.00 -35.14 -22.11
C THR A 81 -33.87 -35.03 -21.09
N ARG A 82 -32.66 -35.48 -21.49
CA ARG A 82 -31.46 -35.48 -20.64
C ARG A 82 -30.61 -34.25 -20.98
N TYR A 83 -30.44 -33.33 -20.04
CA TYR A 83 -29.50 -32.21 -20.19
C TYR A 83 -28.04 -32.71 -20.11
N LYS A 84 -27.44 -32.97 -21.27
CA LYS A 84 -26.00 -32.77 -21.47
C LYS A 84 -25.73 -31.29 -21.83
N ASN A 85 -24.46 -30.91 -21.84
CA ASN A 85 -23.93 -29.66 -22.42
C ASN A 85 -24.30 -28.36 -21.68
N LEU A 86 -23.72 -28.14 -20.49
CA LEU A 86 -23.41 -26.76 -20.04
C LEU A 86 -22.02 -26.31 -20.51
N ASP A 87 -21.19 -27.23 -21.04
CA ASP A 87 -19.90 -26.92 -21.68
C ASP A 87 -20.04 -26.07 -22.96
N ALA A 88 -21.23 -26.00 -23.54
CA ALA A 88 -21.52 -25.30 -24.81
C ALA A 88 -21.20 -23.79 -24.80
N PHE A 89 -21.20 -23.15 -23.62
CA PHE A 89 -20.82 -21.73 -23.51
C PHE A 89 -19.29 -21.52 -23.40
N ILE A 90 -18.53 -22.59 -23.18
CA ILE A 90 -17.06 -22.60 -23.10
C ILE A 90 -16.44 -23.10 -24.42
N THR A 91 -17.07 -24.07 -25.10
CA THR A 91 -16.53 -24.71 -26.31
C THR A 91 -16.59 -23.88 -27.60
N ASN A 92 -17.16 -22.67 -27.58
CA ASN A 92 -17.14 -21.74 -28.73
C ASN A 92 -15.88 -20.85 -28.83
N LEU A 93 -14.85 -21.14 -28.01
CA LEU A 93 -13.45 -20.88 -28.36
C LEU A 93 -12.93 -22.08 -29.19
N LYS A 94 -13.06 -22.01 -30.52
CA LYS A 94 -12.41 -22.97 -31.43
C LYS A 94 -10.88 -22.90 -31.26
N VAL A 95 -10.34 -23.85 -30.50
CA VAL A 95 -8.90 -24.20 -30.48
C VAL A 95 -8.77 -25.54 -31.18
N THR A 96 -8.64 -25.52 -32.50
CA THR A 96 -8.39 -26.70 -33.32
C THR A 96 -6.90 -26.99 -33.33
N HIS A 97 -6.48 -27.99 -32.56
CA HIS A 97 -5.16 -28.59 -32.74
C HIS A 97 -5.20 -29.58 -33.91
N VAL A 98 -4.42 -29.30 -34.94
CA VAL A 98 -4.06 -30.25 -35.99
C VAL A 98 -2.53 -30.29 -36.01
N ILE A 99 -1.95 -31.48 -36.03
CA ILE A 99 -0.51 -31.69 -36.21
C ILE A 99 -0.35 -32.37 -37.56
N HIS A 100 0.48 -31.76 -38.42
CA HIS A 100 1.03 -32.45 -39.58
C HIS A 100 2.47 -32.02 -39.82
N ASN A 101 3.21 -32.78 -40.61
CA ASN A 101 4.66 -32.78 -40.61
C ASN A 101 5.26 -31.48 -41.18
N ASN A 102 6.22 -30.93 -40.44
CA ASN A 102 7.22 -29.92 -40.81
C ASN A 102 6.75 -28.60 -41.45
N ASN A 103 7.02 -27.52 -40.70
CA ASN A 103 7.18 -26.10 -41.09
C ASN A 103 5.98 -25.13 -41.11
N ILE A 104 6.35 -23.90 -40.71
CA ILE A 104 5.67 -22.60 -40.73
C ILE A 104 4.44 -22.41 -39.82
N ILE A 105 4.51 -21.34 -39.03
CA ILE A 105 3.51 -20.86 -38.08
C ILE A 105 2.77 -19.66 -38.68
N THR A 106 1.44 -19.60 -38.54
CA THR A 106 0.68 -18.34 -38.63
C THR A 106 -0.31 -18.21 -37.46
N TYR A 107 -0.31 -17.06 -36.78
CA TYR A 107 -1.17 -16.77 -35.63
C TYR A 107 -2.32 -15.83 -35.99
N GLY A 108 -3.56 -16.35 -36.01
CA GLY A 108 -4.77 -15.55 -36.24
C GLY A 108 -5.10 -14.59 -35.07
N LYS A 109 -4.91 -13.29 -35.27
CA LYS A 109 -5.42 -12.23 -34.37
C LYS A 109 -6.92 -12.00 -34.61
N LYS A 110 -7.73 -12.01 -33.53
CA LYS A 110 -8.90 -11.12 -33.21
C LYS A 110 -9.95 -11.83 -32.34
N LYS A 111 -9.84 -11.69 -31.00
CA LYS A 111 -10.99 -11.87 -30.05
C LYS A 111 -10.81 -11.23 -28.66
N LYS A 112 -9.59 -10.84 -28.25
CA LYS A 112 -9.32 -10.23 -26.90
C LYS A 112 -10.00 -8.85 -26.69
N LEU A 113 -10.19 -8.06 -27.74
CA LEU A 113 -10.62 -6.65 -27.65
C LEU A 113 -12.10 -6.49 -27.20
N LEU A 114 -13.01 -7.29 -27.76
CA LEU A 114 -14.45 -7.20 -27.50
C LEU A 114 -14.86 -7.49 -26.05
N LEU A 115 -14.08 -8.28 -25.31
CA LEU A 115 -14.38 -8.61 -23.92
C LEU A 115 -13.95 -7.49 -22.97
N CYS A 116 -12.77 -6.89 -23.19
CA CYS A 116 -12.27 -5.78 -22.37
C CYS A 116 -13.21 -4.56 -22.43
N ASN A 117 -13.61 -4.12 -23.62
CA ASN A 117 -14.45 -2.92 -23.78
C ASN A 117 -15.80 -3.06 -23.06
N LYS A 118 -16.38 -4.28 -23.02
CA LYS A 118 -17.61 -4.55 -22.24
C LYS A 118 -17.43 -4.42 -20.73
N ILE A 119 -16.23 -4.65 -20.19
CA ILE A 119 -15.94 -4.41 -18.77
C ILE A 119 -15.81 -2.91 -18.48
N TYR A 120 -15.05 -2.18 -19.31
CA TYR A 120 -14.83 -0.74 -19.11
C TYR A 120 -16.16 0.04 -19.13
N ASN A 121 -17.12 -0.35 -19.99
CA ASN A 121 -18.48 0.20 -20.00
C ASN A 121 -19.30 -0.04 -18.71
N HIS A 122 -18.77 -0.79 -17.73
CA HIS A 122 -19.39 -1.02 -16.43
C HIS A 122 -18.67 -0.32 -15.26
N PHE A 123 -17.55 0.38 -15.51
CA PHE A 123 -16.83 1.17 -14.51
C PHE A 123 -16.70 2.62 -14.98
N ASN A 124 -17.69 3.44 -14.63
CA ASN A 124 -17.57 4.89 -14.70
C ASN A 124 -16.97 5.44 -13.39
N TYR A 125 -16.37 6.63 -13.49
CA TYR A 125 -15.85 7.37 -12.33
C TYR A 125 -16.45 8.80 -12.36
N PRO A 126 -17.68 8.99 -11.87
CA PRO A 126 -18.40 10.26 -12.02
C PRO A 126 -17.68 11.41 -11.31
N GLY A 127 -17.39 12.49 -12.06
CA GLY A 127 -16.63 13.63 -11.56
C GLY A 127 -15.11 13.41 -11.45
N PHE A 128 -14.58 12.30 -11.98
CA PHE A 128 -13.13 12.04 -12.03
C PHE A 128 -12.60 12.01 -13.45
N ASP A 129 -11.51 12.74 -13.69
CA ASP A 129 -10.79 12.76 -14.96
C ASP A 129 -9.28 12.87 -14.74
N PHE A 130 -8.49 12.50 -15.75
CA PHE A 130 -7.06 12.79 -15.78
C PHE A 130 -6.67 13.31 -17.16
N THR A 131 -6.30 14.58 -17.23
CA THR A 131 -5.87 15.24 -18.46
C THR A 131 -4.37 15.51 -18.37
N ILE A 132 -3.59 15.05 -19.36
CA ILE A 132 -2.18 15.44 -19.51
C ILE A 132 -2.14 16.78 -20.27
N LEU A 133 -1.42 17.75 -19.72
CA LEU A 133 -1.24 19.09 -20.31
C LEU A 133 0.10 19.22 -21.06
N LYS A 134 1.15 18.54 -20.58
CA LYS A 134 2.47 18.44 -21.23
C LYS A 134 3.10 17.10 -20.86
N GLU A 135 3.72 16.40 -21.81
CA GLU A 135 4.49 15.17 -21.58
C GLU A 135 5.79 15.28 -22.38
N ASN A 136 6.94 15.17 -21.71
CA ASN A 136 8.25 15.19 -22.35
C ASN A 136 8.50 13.81 -22.99
N ASN A 137 8.96 13.80 -24.25
CA ASN A 137 9.14 12.58 -25.05
C ASN A 137 10.62 12.11 -25.12
N ASN A 138 11.48 12.62 -24.24
CA ASN A 138 12.89 12.23 -24.18
C ASN A 138 13.03 10.87 -23.46
N GLU A 139 13.90 9.99 -23.93
CA GLU A 139 14.15 8.70 -23.25
C GLU A 139 14.71 8.88 -21.83
N GLN A 140 15.44 9.98 -21.59
CA GLN A 140 16.01 10.33 -20.28
C GLN A 140 15.07 11.18 -19.41
N ASP A 141 14.06 11.82 -20.01
CA ASP A 141 13.05 12.62 -19.30
C ASP A 141 11.66 12.44 -19.92
N LYS A 142 10.87 11.61 -19.24
CA LYS A 142 9.48 11.26 -19.54
C LYS A 142 8.50 12.01 -18.62
N SER A 143 8.96 13.09 -17.98
CA SER A 143 8.16 13.86 -17.04
C SER A 143 6.96 14.53 -17.70
N ARG A 144 5.89 14.70 -16.92
CA ARG A 144 4.61 15.19 -17.41
C ARG A 144 3.87 16.01 -16.39
N ILE A 145 3.07 16.94 -16.90
CA ILE A 145 2.15 17.79 -16.14
C ILE A 145 0.75 17.39 -16.55
N GLY A 146 -0.13 17.25 -15.56
CA GLY A 146 -1.54 16.98 -15.78
C GLY A 146 -2.42 17.57 -14.69
N ILE A 147 -3.72 17.36 -14.85
CA ILE A 147 -4.73 17.65 -13.83
C ILE A 147 -5.53 16.37 -13.59
N ILE A 148 -5.55 15.92 -12.35
CA ILE A 148 -6.51 14.92 -11.88
C ILE A 148 -7.72 15.68 -11.35
N LYS A 149 -8.85 15.61 -12.06
CA LYS A 149 -10.13 16.21 -11.62
C LYS A 149 -10.82 15.31 -10.62
N THR A 150 -11.49 15.90 -9.64
CA THR A 150 -12.29 15.16 -8.64
C THR A 150 -13.56 15.93 -8.24
N PRO A 151 -14.56 15.27 -7.62
CA PRO A 151 -15.73 15.94 -7.05
C PRO A 151 -15.43 16.94 -5.91
N ARG A 152 -14.19 16.99 -5.39
CA ARG A 152 -13.77 17.84 -4.26
C ARG A 152 -12.64 18.82 -4.61
N GLY A 153 -12.35 18.97 -5.89
CA GLY A 153 -11.34 19.89 -6.42
C GLY A 153 -10.25 19.19 -7.24
N ASP A 154 -9.55 19.98 -8.03
CA ASP A 154 -8.54 19.51 -8.97
C ASP A 154 -7.15 19.40 -8.32
N ILE A 155 -6.34 18.46 -8.80
CA ILE A 155 -4.98 18.17 -8.32
C ILE A 155 -4.02 18.30 -9.50
N GLU A 156 -3.06 19.23 -9.41
CA GLU A 156 -2.03 19.41 -10.43
C GLU A 156 -0.92 18.37 -10.27
N THR A 157 -0.52 17.66 -11.33
CA THR A 157 0.59 16.71 -11.29
C THR A 157 1.87 17.31 -11.90
N PRO A 158 3.07 16.99 -11.38
CA PRO A 158 3.34 16.13 -10.22
C PRO A 158 2.89 16.71 -8.88
N ASN A 159 2.43 15.85 -7.96
CA ASN A 159 1.91 16.23 -6.64
C ASN A 159 2.46 15.38 -5.47
N PHE A 160 2.32 15.86 -4.24
CA PHE A 160 2.81 15.19 -3.03
C PHE A 160 1.72 15.11 -1.95
N LEU A 161 1.38 13.89 -1.52
CA LEU A 161 0.33 13.59 -0.56
C LEU A 161 0.90 13.47 0.85
N PHE A 162 0.46 14.32 1.76
CA PHE A 162 0.86 14.25 3.17
C PHE A 162 0.01 13.23 3.93
N CYS A 163 0.67 12.36 4.71
CA CYS A 163 -0.01 11.30 5.45
C CYS A 163 -0.68 11.80 6.75
N ALA A 164 -1.99 12.02 6.70
CA ALA A 164 -2.86 12.33 7.83
C ALA A 164 -3.28 11.05 8.60
N THR A 165 -2.31 10.35 9.19
CA THR A 165 -2.56 9.11 9.94
C THR A 165 -3.60 9.28 11.05
N LYS A 166 -4.57 8.35 11.16
CA LYS A 166 -5.75 8.43 12.04
C LYS A 166 -6.67 9.64 11.76
N GLY A 167 -6.66 10.18 10.53
CA GLY A 167 -7.52 11.31 10.18
C GLY A 167 -7.04 12.61 10.83
N CYS A 168 -5.73 12.77 11.03
CA CYS A 168 -5.14 13.98 11.60
C CYS A 168 -3.76 14.24 11.01
N MET A 169 -3.50 15.48 10.62
CA MET A 169 -2.16 15.95 10.31
C MET A 169 -1.40 16.16 11.62
N LYS A 170 -0.61 15.16 11.99
CA LYS A 170 0.02 15.07 13.32
C LYS A 170 0.79 16.33 13.71
N SER A 171 0.34 16.94 14.80
CA SER A 171 0.82 18.22 15.35
C SER A 171 0.48 19.46 14.51
N THR A 172 -0.54 19.48 13.65
CA THR A 172 -0.92 20.72 12.93
C THR A 172 -2.42 20.80 12.61
N PRO A 173 -3.12 21.88 12.97
CA PRO A 173 -4.51 22.10 12.56
C PRO A 173 -4.66 22.13 11.03
N ILE A 174 -5.73 21.52 10.52
CA ILE A 174 -5.87 21.24 9.09
C ILE A 174 -5.92 22.50 8.22
N ASP A 175 -6.41 23.62 8.75
CA ASP A 175 -6.51 24.89 8.02
C ASP A 175 -5.13 25.47 7.67
N PHE A 176 -4.10 25.23 8.49
CA PHE A 176 -2.73 25.59 8.13
C PHE A 176 -2.21 24.72 6.97
N ILE A 177 -2.55 23.42 6.96
CA ILE A 177 -2.19 22.51 5.87
C ILE A 177 -2.85 22.97 4.55
N LYS A 178 -4.10 23.45 4.61
CA LYS A 178 -4.76 24.09 3.46
C LYS A 178 -4.09 25.41 3.05
N LYS A 179 -3.76 26.29 4.00
CA LYS A 179 -3.02 27.54 3.73
C LYS A 179 -1.66 27.30 3.09
N CYS A 180 -1.00 26.17 3.39
CA CYS A 180 0.24 25.75 2.71
C CYS A 180 0.05 25.26 1.26
N LYS A 181 -1.10 25.50 0.62
CA LYS A 181 -1.47 25.08 -0.76
C LYS A 181 -1.57 23.56 -0.97
N THR A 182 -1.75 22.77 0.09
CA THR A 182 -1.95 21.31 -0.07
C THR A 182 -3.27 21.04 -0.80
N GLN A 183 -3.19 20.34 -1.94
CA GLN A 183 -4.36 19.98 -2.75
C GLN A 183 -5.01 18.67 -2.26
N ILE A 184 -4.21 17.66 -1.90
CA ILE A 184 -4.68 16.31 -1.50
C ILE A 184 -3.87 15.78 -0.30
N ILE A 185 -4.50 14.95 0.53
CA ILE A 185 -3.86 14.22 1.64
C ILE A 185 -4.10 12.70 1.54
N LEU A 186 -3.23 11.91 2.16
CA LEU A 186 -3.38 10.47 2.33
C LEU A 186 -3.83 10.14 3.75
N SER A 187 -4.87 9.33 3.93
CA SER A 187 -5.28 8.80 5.25
C SER A 187 -5.12 7.28 5.30
N ASN A 188 -4.45 6.78 6.34
CA ASN A 188 -4.12 5.35 6.45
C ASN A 188 -5.31 4.53 6.95
N THR A 189 -5.83 3.64 6.10
CA THR A 189 -7.02 2.82 6.39
C THR A 189 -6.79 1.88 7.56
N PHE A 190 -5.61 1.24 7.69
CA PHE A 190 -5.35 0.32 8.81
C PHE A 190 -5.50 0.97 10.20
N HIS A 191 -5.02 2.20 10.35
CA HIS A 191 -5.11 2.89 11.62
C HIS A 191 -6.56 3.29 11.94
N LEU A 192 -7.36 3.63 10.92
CA LEU A 192 -8.78 3.98 11.03
C LEU A 192 -9.67 2.74 11.20
N LEU A 193 -9.31 1.60 10.59
CA LEU A 193 -9.94 0.27 10.77
C LEU A 193 -9.96 -0.14 12.25
N ILE A 194 -8.83 0.04 12.93
CA ILE A 194 -8.68 -0.29 14.35
C ILE A 194 -9.36 0.76 15.24
N HIS A 195 -9.10 2.05 15.02
CA HIS A 195 -9.66 3.12 15.87
C HIS A 195 -9.74 4.48 15.13
N PRO A 196 -10.91 5.13 15.07
CA PRO A 196 -12.17 4.83 15.78
C PRO A 196 -13.12 3.85 15.06
N LYS A 197 -12.67 3.12 14.03
CA LYS A 197 -13.44 2.19 13.16
C LYS A 197 -14.26 2.93 12.08
N PRO A 198 -14.42 2.36 10.86
CA PRO A 198 -14.97 3.11 9.71
C PRO A 198 -16.46 3.47 9.84
N HIS A 199 -17.26 2.63 10.51
CA HIS A 199 -18.69 2.87 10.71
C HIS A 199 -18.95 4.07 11.63
N ILE A 200 -18.15 4.26 12.68
CA ILE A 200 -18.21 5.43 13.55
C ILE A 200 -17.88 6.70 12.74
N ILE A 201 -16.84 6.65 11.91
CA ILE A 201 -16.49 7.77 11.01
C ILE A 201 -17.61 8.07 10.01
N PHE A 202 -18.24 7.03 9.44
CA PHE A 202 -19.39 7.18 8.55
C PHE A 202 -20.58 7.87 9.23
N GLN A 203 -20.92 7.48 10.45
CA GLN A 203 -21.97 8.11 11.27
C GLN A 203 -21.63 9.57 11.61
N LEU A 204 -20.37 9.87 11.96
CA LEU A 204 -19.88 11.23 12.24
C LEU A 204 -19.79 12.14 10.99
N GLY A 205 -20.20 11.67 9.81
CA GLY A 205 -20.26 12.46 8.57
C GLY A 205 -19.17 12.11 7.54
N GLY A 206 -18.44 11.01 7.72
CA GLY A 206 -17.36 10.59 6.84
C GLY A 206 -16.07 11.36 7.10
N LEU A 207 -14.97 10.87 6.55
CA LEU A 207 -13.61 11.33 6.87
C LEU A 207 -13.41 12.82 6.57
N HIS A 208 -13.99 13.34 5.48
CA HIS A 208 -13.97 14.77 5.16
C HIS A 208 -14.57 15.65 6.28
N LYS A 209 -15.74 15.28 6.84
CA LYS A 209 -16.36 16.05 7.95
C LYS A 209 -15.58 15.83 9.25
N PHE A 210 -15.21 14.59 9.55
CA PHE A 210 -14.41 14.21 10.72
C PHE A 210 -13.08 14.97 10.82
N MET A 211 -12.47 15.29 9.67
CA MET A 211 -11.20 16.01 9.57
C MET A 211 -11.35 17.53 9.34
N ASN A 212 -12.55 18.04 9.09
CA ASN A 212 -12.79 19.35 8.45
C ASN A 212 -12.00 19.55 7.13
N TRP A 213 -11.71 18.47 6.39
CA TRP A 213 -10.96 18.53 5.14
C TRP A 213 -11.89 18.45 3.92
N LYS A 214 -12.11 19.61 3.28
CA LYS A 214 -13.07 19.77 2.17
C LYS A 214 -12.50 19.44 0.78
N SER A 215 -11.19 19.23 0.68
CA SER A 215 -10.47 18.88 -0.56
C SER A 215 -10.25 17.36 -0.66
N PRO A 216 -9.62 16.82 -1.72
CA PRO A 216 -9.55 15.38 -1.92
C PRO A 216 -8.78 14.60 -0.85
N ILE A 217 -9.18 13.34 -0.64
CA ILE A 217 -8.49 12.35 0.21
C ILE A 217 -8.24 11.07 -0.58
N LEU A 218 -7.01 10.56 -0.51
CA LEU A 218 -6.69 9.18 -0.87
C LEU A 218 -6.60 8.30 0.39
N THR A 219 -7.18 7.11 0.35
CA THR A 219 -6.99 6.08 1.38
C THR A 219 -6.18 4.91 0.85
N ASP A 220 -5.21 4.45 1.62
CA ASP A 220 -4.53 3.19 1.33
C ASP A 220 -5.43 1.98 1.59
N SER A 221 -4.99 0.79 1.17
CA SER A 221 -5.76 -0.45 1.33
C SER A 221 -5.79 -0.98 2.77
N GLY A 222 -4.95 -0.45 3.66
CA GLY A 222 -4.63 -0.99 4.98
C GLY A 222 -3.68 -2.21 4.98
N GLY A 223 -3.42 -2.83 3.83
CA GLY A 223 -2.55 -4.00 3.73
C GLY A 223 -1.11 -3.67 4.15
N TYR A 224 -0.54 -2.61 3.58
CA TYR A 224 0.85 -2.22 3.81
C TYR A 224 1.22 -2.07 5.30
N GLN A 225 0.35 -1.50 6.14
CA GLN A 225 0.64 -1.36 7.57
C GLN A 225 0.63 -2.70 8.31
N ILE A 226 -0.27 -3.62 7.95
CA ILE A 226 -0.33 -4.97 8.52
C ILE A 226 0.99 -5.71 8.27
N PHE A 227 1.51 -5.69 7.04
CA PHE A 227 2.80 -6.31 6.70
C PHE A 227 3.98 -5.55 7.34
N SER A 228 4.02 -4.23 7.21
CA SER A 228 5.18 -3.44 7.64
C SER A 228 5.32 -3.31 9.15
N MET A 229 4.23 -3.40 9.93
CA MET A 229 4.30 -3.51 11.40
C MET A 229 4.59 -4.93 11.88
N SER A 230 4.28 -5.98 11.10
CA SER A 230 4.55 -7.37 11.49
C SER A 230 5.98 -7.82 11.21
N PHE A 231 6.54 -7.42 10.06
CA PHE A 231 7.86 -7.87 9.62
C PHE A 231 8.99 -6.89 9.92
N GLY A 232 8.68 -5.65 10.32
CA GLY A 232 9.61 -4.57 10.68
C GLY A 232 10.45 -4.03 9.51
N SER A 233 11.23 -4.93 8.90
CA SER A 233 12.00 -4.81 7.66
C SER A 233 11.29 -4.05 6.55
N VAL A 234 10.09 -4.48 6.12
CA VAL A 234 9.28 -3.82 5.07
C VAL A 234 9.06 -2.33 5.36
N SER A 235 8.93 -1.95 6.64
CA SER A 235 8.80 -0.54 7.03
C SER A 235 10.11 0.24 6.88
N ASN A 236 11.25 -0.39 7.19
CA ASN A 236 12.59 0.18 7.11
C ASN A 236 13.17 0.13 5.70
N GLU A 237 12.69 -0.76 4.83
CA GLU A 237 13.01 -0.84 3.40
C GLU A 237 12.48 0.42 2.70
N ILE A 238 11.15 0.62 2.68
CA ILE A 238 10.52 1.75 2.00
C ILE A 238 10.81 3.10 2.68
N LYS A 239 11.00 3.12 4.02
CA LYS A 239 11.40 4.35 4.76
C LYS A 239 12.92 4.47 4.96
N ARG A 240 13.70 3.61 4.32
CA ARG A 240 15.18 3.56 4.24
C ARG A 240 15.90 3.86 5.56
N LYS A 241 15.80 2.91 6.49
CA LYS A 241 16.71 2.77 7.63
C LYS A 241 17.61 1.55 7.42
N CYS A 242 18.89 1.80 7.15
CA CYS A 242 19.91 0.76 7.27
C CYS A 242 19.96 0.27 8.72
N VAL A 243 19.84 -1.05 8.92
CA VAL A 243 20.16 -1.72 10.19
C VAL A 243 20.91 -3.00 9.83
N SER A 244 22.18 -3.05 10.20
CA SER A 244 22.99 -4.26 10.14
C SER A 244 22.51 -5.24 11.23
N PHE A 245 22.22 -6.48 10.86
CA PHE A 245 21.93 -7.56 11.80
C PHE A 245 22.92 -8.73 11.61
N PRO A 246 23.21 -9.53 12.65
CA PRO A 246 24.16 -10.63 12.55
C PRO A 246 23.70 -11.73 11.59
N GLN A 247 24.65 -12.46 11.02
CA GLN A 247 24.35 -13.71 10.32
C GLN A 247 23.90 -14.76 11.34
N ILE A 248 22.68 -15.28 11.17
CA ILE A 248 22.23 -16.48 11.90
C ILE A 248 22.88 -17.69 11.23
N SER A 249 23.76 -18.38 11.97
CA SER A 249 24.43 -19.60 11.51
C SER A 249 23.46 -20.79 11.48
N ASN A 250 23.57 -21.63 10.44
CA ASN A 250 22.71 -22.80 10.26
C ASN A 250 23.12 -23.95 11.19
N THR A 251 22.64 -23.97 12.43
CA THR A 251 22.72 -25.15 13.30
C THR A 251 21.73 -26.22 12.84
N SER A 252 22.24 -27.17 12.05
CA SER A 252 21.43 -28.28 11.52
C SER A 252 21.02 -29.26 12.62
N ILE A 253 19.71 -29.53 12.72
CA ILE A 253 19.15 -30.49 13.67
C ILE A 253 19.51 -31.91 13.20
N LYS A 254 20.59 -32.48 13.75
CA LYS A 254 20.87 -33.93 13.64
C LYS A 254 20.03 -34.70 14.66
N ASN A 255 19.41 -35.79 14.21
CA ASN A 255 18.56 -36.64 15.05
C ASN A 255 19.36 -37.31 16.17
N LYS A 256 18.96 -37.14 17.44
CA LYS A 256 19.37 -38.06 18.51
C LYS A 256 18.61 -39.38 18.38
N LYS A 257 19.33 -40.51 18.49
CA LYS A 257 18.73 -41.84 18.58
C LYS A 257 19.61 -42.71 19.50
N LYS A 258 18.98 -43.28 20.54
CA LYS A 258 19.51 -44.21 21.54
C LYS A 258 20.66 -43.73 22.45
N GLU A 259 20.50 -43.98 23.74
CA GLU A 259 21.59 -44.14 24.70
C GLU A 259 22.38 -45.43 24.42
N ASN A 260 23.65 -45.49 24.88
CA ASN A 260 24.02 -46.46 25.92
C ASN A 260 25.45 -46.30 26.47
N ILE A 261 25.62 -46.74 27.73
CA ILE A 261 26.81 -47.40 28.30
C ILE A 261 28.06 -46.55 28.69
N ASN A 262 28.09 -46.27 30.00
CA ASN A 262 29.17 -46.56 30.99
C ASN A 262 30.37 -45.63 31.27
N ASN A 263 30.70 -45.66 32.58
CA ASN A 263 31.97 -45.38 33.28
C ASN A 263 32.39 -43.88 33.39
N LYS A 264 32.39 -43.33 34.62
CA LYS A 264 33.45 -43.35 35.68
C LYS A 264 34.56 -42.31 35.37
N GLU A 265 35.21 -41.65 36.32
CA GLU A 265 35.58 -42.02 37.70
C GLU A 265 35.33 -40.94 38.79
N GLU A 266 35.74 -41.29 40.01
CA GLU A 266 35.64 -40.60 41.30
C GLU A 266 36.97 -40.82 42.05
N GLN A 267 37.45 -40.03 43.02
CA GLN A 267 36.97 -38.84 43.75
C GLN A 267 38.26 -37.98 44.06
N MET A 268 38.52 -37.12 45.08
CA MET A 268 37.88 -36.63 46.30
C MET A 268 38.63 -35.34 46.82
N ASN A 269 38.03 -34.64 47.80
CA ASN A 269 38.67 -34.00 48.99
C ASN A 269 39.62 -32.75 48.98
N ASN A 270 39.22 -31.79 49.84
CA ASN A 270 39.96 -31.15 50.97
C ASN A 270 40.79 -29.84 50.85
N ASN A 271 40.13 -28.75 51.30
CA ASN A 271 40.42 -27.93 52.51
C ASN A 271 41.69 -27.03 52.71
N PHE A 272 41.46 -25.99 53.54
CA PHE A 272 42.34 -24.94 54.11
C PHE A 272 42.88 -23.87 53.13
N ILE A 273 42.91 -22.54 53.37
CA ILE A 273 42.86 -21.59 54.51
C ILE A 273 44.24 -20.95 54.85
N ASN A 274 44.23 -19.64 55.19
CA ASN A 274 45.33 -18.77 55.68
C ASN A 274 46.37 -18.29 54.63
N ASN A 275 47.05 -17.12 54.77
CA ASN A 275 47.04 -16.12 55.86
C ASN A 275 47.41 -14.67 55.40
N ASN A 276 46.94 -13.68 56.18
CA ASN A 276 47.47 -12.35 56.57
C ASN A 276 48.54 -11.57 55.76
N CYS A 277 48.41 -10.23 55.72
CA CYS A 277 49.29 -9.33 56.51
C CYS A 277 48.84 -7.84 56.58
N GLU A 278 49.40 -7.13 57.56
CA GLU A 278 49.07 -5.77 58.06
C GLU A 278 50.02 -4.67 57.48
N ASN A 279 50.10 -3.36 57.86
CA ASN A 279 49.43 -2.48 58.85
C ASN A 279 49.70 -0.97 58.52
N ASN A 280 48.88 -0.01 59.01
CA ASN A 280 49.18 1.43 59.34
C ASN A 280 49.81 2.41 58.28
N MET A 281 49.71 3.76 58.33
CA MET A 281 48.84 4.74 59.03
C MET A 281 48.82 6.14 58.32
N ASN A 282 47.79 6.94 58.57
CA ASN A 282 47.72 8.43 58.57
C ASN A 282 48.27 9.30 57.41
N SER A 283 47.38 10.04 56.73
CA SER A 283 47.31 11.52 56.83
C SER A 283 46.02 12.09 56.21
N LYS A 284 45.53 13.24 56.72
CA LYS A 284 44.27 13.88 56.26
C LYS A 284 44.47 14.78 55.04
N LYS A 285 43.56 14.71 54.06
CA LYS A 285 43.23 15.82 53.16
C LYS A 285 41.83 15.64 52.57
N GLU A 286 40.93 16.58 52.83
CA GLU A 286 39.60 16.61 52.22
C GLU A 286 39.70 17.02 50.75
N LYS A 287 39.33 16.11 49.84
CA LYS A 287 39.04 16.37 48.43
C LYS A 287 38.26 15.18 47.85
N CYS A 288 36.95 15.32 47.69
CA CYS A 288 36.10 14.27 47.14
C CYS A 288 36.30 14.13 45.63
N LEU A 289 37.31 13.36 45.22
CA LEU A 289 37.56 12.94 43.85
C LEU A 289 38.33 11.61 43.85
N SER A 290 37.61 10.51 43.67
CA SER A 290 38.16 9.19 43.33
C SER A 290 37.38 8.60 42.16
N ASN A 291 38.09 7.94 41.25
CA ASN A 291 37.54 7.41 40.00
C ASN A 291 37.36 5.88 40.08
N ASN A 292 36.41 5.37 39.28
CA ASN A 292 36.42 4.07 38.58
C ASN A 292 36.78 2.81 39.41
N ASN A 293 35.90 1.82 39.55
CA ASN A 293 35.31 1.07 38.43
C ASN A 293 34.13 0.16 38.85
N ASN A 294 33.32 -0.22 37.85
CA ASN A 294 32.55 -1.47 37.75
C ASN A 294 31.71 -1.95 38.96
N ASN A 295 30.41 -1.64 38.96
CA ASN A 295 29.34 -2.67 39.06
C ASN A 295 27.90 -2.12 38.89
N GLU A 296 27.66 -1.26 37.88
CA GLU A 296 26.26 -0.98 37.49
C GLU A 296 25.67 -2.19 36.76
N LYS A 297 24.83 -2.95 37.47
CA LYS A 297 23.99 -3.99 36.85
C LYS A 297 23.07 -3.32 35.83
N SER A 298 23.28 -3.63 34.55
CA SER A 298 22.36 -3.22 33.50
C SER A 298 20.96 -3.76 33.81
N VAL A 299 19.99 -2.85 33.96
CA VAL A 299 18.57 -3.22 34.03
C VAL A 299 18.18 -3.71 32.64
N THR A 300 18.23 -5.02 32.45
CA THR A 300 18.05 -5.64 31.15
C THR A 300 16.60 -5.54 30.67
N ASP A 301 16.41 -5.04 29.45
CA ASP A 301 15.11 -4.87 28.76
C ASP A 301 14.37 -6.21 28.57
N THR A 302 13.70 -6.66 29.63
CA THR A 302 13.12 -8.01 29.75
C THR A 302 11.59 -7.99 29.75
N ASN A 303 10.96 -7.22 28.84
CA ASN A 303 9.51 -7.39 28.57
C ASN A 303 8.99 -6.94 27.18
N TYR A 304 9.84 -6.83 26.16
CA TYR A 304 9.36 -6.67 24.77
C TYR A 304 8.85 -8.01 24.18
N LEU A 305 7.65 -8.43 24.62
CA LEU A 305 6.97 -9.60 24.03
C LEU A 305 6.77 -9.42 22.51
N ASN A 306 7.11 -10.47 21.74
CA ASN A 306 6.87 -10.56 20.30
C ASN A 306 5.36 -10.55 19.95
N LYS A 307 4.75 -9.36 19.90
CA LYS A 307 3.39 -9.15 19.39
C LYS A 307 3.36 -9.25 17.86
N GLN A 308 3.32 -10.48 17.35
CA GLN A 308 3.06 -10.74 15.94
C GLN A 308 1.69 -10.18 15.54
N ILE A 309 1.66 -9.19 14.64
CA ILE A 309 0.41 -8.49 14.26
C ILE A 309 -0.38 -9.28 13.22
N ILE A 310 0.27 -9.84 12.18
CA ILE A 310 -0.34 -10.88 11.33
C ILE A 310 -0.40 -12.19 12.12
N LEU A 311 -1.59 -12.73 12.30
CA LEU A 311 -1.78 -14.08 12.82
C LEU A 311 -1.80 -15.11 11.67
N LYS A 312 -2.35 -14.73 10.52
CA LYS A 312 -2.45 -15.63 9.35
C LYS A 312 -2.66 -14.86 8.05
N LEU A 313 -2.11 -15.41 6.97
CA LEU A 313 -2.22 -14.85 5.62
C LEU A 313 -2.66 -15.96 4.67
N ASN A 314 -3.78 -15.76 3.98
CA ASN A 314 -4.35 -16.76 3.07
C ASN A 314 -5.24 -16.10 2.00
N GLU A 315 -5.76 -16.87 1.06
CA GLU A 315 -6.57 -16.33 -0.05
C GLU A 315 -7.77 -15.47 0.40
N LYS A 316 -8.35 -15.67 1.60
CA LYS A 316 -9.42 -14.79 2.10
C LYS A 316 -8.94 -13.35 2.35
N GLY A 317 -7.74 -13.18 2.89
CA GLY A 317 -7.19 -11.92 3.41
C GLY A 317 -6.10 -12.15 4.46
N ALA A 318 -5.81 -11.10 5.25
CA ALA A 318 -4.92 -11.15 6.40
C ALA A 318 -5.73 -11.14 7.72
N GLU A 319 -5.60 -12.19 8.52
CA GLU A 319 -6.10 -12.24 9.90
C GLU A 319 -5.07 -11.56 10.79
N TYR A 320 -5.46 -10.51 11.52
CA TYR A 320 -4.55 -9.66 12.27
C TYR A 320 -5.02 -9.43 13.71
N LYS A 321 -4.07 -9.13 14.60
CA LYS A 321 -4.28 -8.68 15.97
C LYS A 321 -4.16 -7.16 16.04
N SER A 322 -5.20 -6.51 16.54
CA SER A 322 -5.24 -5.07 16.79
C SER A 322 -4.14 -4.64 17.77
N TYR A 323 -3.37 -3.62 17.40
CA TYR A 323 -2.34 -3.04 18.28
C TYR A 323 -2.94 -2.15 19.38
N TYR A 324 -4.25 -1.85 19.34
CA TYR A 324 -4.92 -0.93 20.27
C TYR A 324 -5.58 -1.67 21.44
N ASP A 325 -6.41 -2.67 21.14
CA ASP A 325 -7.21 -3.43 22.11
C ASP A 325 -6.90 -4.95 22.10
N GLY A 326 -5.99 -5.41 21.25
CA GLY A 326 -5.65 -6.83 21.13
C GLY A 326 -6.72 -7.71 20.48
N SER A 327 -7.83 -7.14 19.99
CA SER A 327 -8.88 -7.86 19.26
C SER A 327 -8.35 -8.50 17.96
N ILE A 328 -9.04 -9.53 17.46
CA ILE A 328 -8.67 -10.26 16.23
C ILE A 328 -9.70 -9.98 15.14
N ASP A 329 -9.24 -9.65 13.93
CA ASP A 329 -10.10 -9.30 12.79
C ASP A 329 -9.47 -9.73 11.45
N LEU A 330 -10.24 -9.69 10.37
CA LEU A 330 -9.84 -10.08 9.02
C LEU A 330 -9.91 -8.88 8.05
N LEU A 331 -8.76 -8.44 7.56
CA LEU A 331 -8.70 -7.55 6.40
C LEU A 331 -8.76 -8.39 5.12
N SER A 332 -9.91 -8.37 4.46
CA SER A 332 -10.13 -8.97 3.14
C SER A 332 -10.23 -7.88 2.06
N PRO A 333 -10.08 -8.24 0.78
CA PRO A 333 -10.38 -7.35 -0.35
C PRO A 333 -11.74 -6.66 -0.23
N GLU A 334 -12.77 -7.38 0.22
CA GLU A 334 -14.10 -6.82 0.45
C GLU A 334 -14.10 -5.87 1.66
N SER A 335 -13.61 -6.29 2.83
CA SER A 335 -13.65 -5.45 4.03
C SER A 335 -12.77 -4.20 3.91
N SER A 336 -11.70 -4.23 3.12
CA SER A 336 -10.91 -3.04 2.74
C SER A 336 -11.74 -2.05 1.93
N ILE A 337 -12.37 -2.47 0.83
CA ILE A 337 -13.19 -1.59 -0.03
C ILE A 337 -14.44 -1.08 0.71
N GLN A 338 -15.10 -1.93 1.50
CA GLN A 338 -16.22 -1.53 2.36
C GLN A 338 -15.81 -0.46 3.37
N SER A 339 -14.60 -0.58 3.95
CA SER A 339 -14.09 0.40 4.91
C SER A 339 -13.72 1.73 4.26
N GLN A 340 -13.03 1.70 3.12
CA GLN A 340 -12.70 2.91 2.36
C GLN A 340 -13.96 3.62 1.84
N TYR A 341 -15.01 2.87 1.50
CA TYR A 341 -16.34 3.43 1.19
C TYR A 341 -16.99 4.13 2.39
N LEU A 342 -16.91 3.55 3.59
CA LEU A 342 -17.44 4.15 4.83
C LEU A 342 -16.64 5.38 5.29
N LEU A 343 -15.32 5.38 5.07
CA LEU A 343 -14.50 6.57 5.22
C LEU A 343 -14.91 7.67 4.22
N GLY A 344 -15.27 7.30 2.99
CA GLY A 344 -15.82 8.21 1.98
C GLY A 344 -14.77 9.07 1.27
N SER A 345 -13.53 8.59 1.21
CA SER A 345 -12.41 9.18 0.45
C SER A 345 -12.68 9.20 -1.06
N ASP A 346 -12.08 10.15 -1.77
CA ASP A 346 -12.21 10.27 -3.23
C ASP A 346 -11.42 9.18 -3.96
N PHE A 347 -10.24 8.82 -3.46
CA PHE A 347 -9.42 7.75 -4.03
C PHE A 347 -9.25 6.58 -3.06
N ILE A 348 -9.40 5.36 -3.59
CA ILE A 348 -9.31 4.12 -2.84
C ILE A 348 -8.33 3.16 -3.51
N LEU A 349 -7.58 2.38 -2.72
CA LEU A 349 -6.61 1.40 -3.22
C LEU A 349 -7.12 -0.04 -3.03
N VAL A 350 -6.83 -0.89 -4.02
CA VAL A 350 -7.03 -2.35 -3.90
C VAL A 350 -6.19 -2.95 -2.77
N LEU A 351 -6.70 -3.98 -2.09
CA LEU A 351 -5.90 -4.76 -1.15
C LEU A 351 -4.88 -5.61 -1.89
N ASP A 352 -3.62 -5.46 -1.48
CA ASP A 352 -2.44 -6.16 -1.97
C ASP A 352 -1.67 -6.82 -0.82
N GLU A 353 -0.75 -7.72 -1.17
CA GLU A 353 0.22 -8.29 -0.24
C GLU A 353 1.60 -7.66 -0.48
N CYS A 354 2.17 -7.02 0.56
CA CYS A 354 3.46 -6.35 0.43
C CYS A 354 4.61 -7.28 0.87
N THR A 355 5.35 -7.80 -0.11
CA THR A 355 6.54 -8.64 0.13
C THR A 355 7.74 -7.82 0.62
N PRO A 356 8.53 -8.33 1.59
CA PRO A 356 9.87 -7.83 1.88
C PRO A 356 10.87 -8.14 0.75
N TYR A 357 11.93 -7.34 0.59
CA TYR A 357 12.97 -7.59 -0.44
C TYR A 357 13.72 -8.93 -0.33
N HIS A 358 13.74 -9.55 0.84
CA HIS A 358 14.54 -10.75 1.12
C HIS A 358 13.76 -12.07 0.96
N VAL A 359 12.47 -12.03 0.59
CA VAL A 359 11.74 -13.26 0.25
C VAL A 359 12.05 -13.68 -1.19
N ASP A 360 12.03 -14.97 -1.46
CA ASP A 360 12.42 -15.48 -2.77
C ASP A 360 11.44 -15.08 -3.90
N LYS A 361 11.89 -15.31 -5.15
CA LYS A 361 11.10 -15.03 -6.35
C LYS A 361 9.80 -15.86 -6.41
N ILE A 362 9.80 -17.09 -5.88
CA ILE A 362 8.66 -18.02 -5.92
C ILE A 362 7.55 -17.53 -4.97
N TYR A 363 7.90 -17.07 -3.78
CA TYR A 363 6.99 -16.40 -2.86
C TYR A 363 6.50 -15.08 -3.46
N THR A 364 7.40 -14.28 -4.03
CA THR A 364 7.04 -13.00 -4.67
C THR A 364 6.04 -13.18 -5.82
N GLU A 365 6.20 -14.22 -6.64
CA GLU A 365 5.27 -14.57 -7.71
C GLU A 365 3.91 -15.06 -7.17
N LYS A 366 3.90 -15.92 -6.15
CA LYS A 366 2.66 -16.37 -5.48
C LYS A 366 1.90 -15.21 -4.83
N SER A 367 2.63 -14.29 -4.20
CA SER A 367 2.13 -13.09 -3.52
C SER A 367 1.53 -12.08 -4.52
N MET A 368 2.23 -11.84 -5.63
CA MET A 368 1.74 -11.06 -6.77
C MET A 368 0.44 -11.67 -7.33
N HIS A 369 0.41 -12.99 -7.58
CA HIS A 369 -0.79 -13.66 -8.11
C HIS A 369 -1.96 -13.70 -7.10
N ARG A 370 -1.70 -13.76 -5.80
CA ARG A 370 -2.73 -13.57 -4.75
C ARG A 370 -3.29 -12.16 -4.80
N SER A 371 -2.42 -11.16 -4.87
CA SER A 371 -2.80 -9.76 -5.04
C SER A 371 -3.65 -9.56 -6.30
N HIS A 372 -3.28 -10.14 -7.44
CA HIS A 372 -4.08 -10.11 -8.67
C HIS A 372 -5.51 -10.68 -8.49
N ARG A 373 -5.67 -11.77 -7.74
CA ARG A 373 -7.00 -12.32 -7.37
C ARG A 373 -7.76 -11.42 -6.40
N TRP A 374 -7.06 -10.77 -5.46
CA TRP A 374 -7.62 -9.78 -4.55
C TRP A 374 -8.10 -8.52 -5.27
N TYR A 375 -7.40 -8.07 -6.31
CA TYR A 375 -7.77 -6.90 -7.13
C TYR A 375 -9.11 -7.11 -7.84
N VAL A 376 -9.35 -8.31 -8.37
CA VAL A 376 -10.63 -8.71 -8.98
C VAL A 376 -11.76 -8.71 -7.95
N ARG A 377 -11.50 -9.13 -6.71
CA ARG A 377 -12.48 -9.06 -5.61
C ARG A 377 -12.75 -7.62 -5.16
N CYS A 378 -11.73 -6.78 -5.10
CA CYS A 378 -11.87 -5.34 -4.84
C CYS A 378 -12.76 -4.67 -5.89
N LEU A 379 -12.52 -4.94 -7.18
CA LEU A 379 -13.34 -4.42 -8.29
C LEU A 379 -14.79 -4.92 -8.23
N ALA A 380 -15.03 -6.18 -7.83
CA ALA A 380 -16.38 -6.70 -7.67
C ALA A 380 -17.14 -6.05 -6.51
N GLU A 381 -16.49 -5.84 -5.37
CA GLU A 381 -17.10 -5.14 -4.21
C GLU A 381 -17.28 -3.64 -4.48
N PHE A 382 -16.36 -3.01 -5.22
CA PHE A 382 -16.50 -1.62 -5.68
C PHE A 382 -17.65 -1.46 -6.68
N TYR A 383 -17.76 -2.33 -7.70
CA TYR A 383 -18.89 -2.31 -8.62
C TYR A 383 -20.23 -2.47 -7.87
N LYS A 384 -20.25 -3.33 -6.84
CA LYS A 384 -21.40 -3.51 -5.94
C LYS A 384 -21.67 -2.26 -5.09
N SER A 385 -20.66 -1.59 -4.53
CA SER A 385 -20.86 -0.37 -3.73
C SER A 385 -21.50 0.75 -4.56
N GLN A 386 -21.11 0.89 -5.83
CA GLN A 386 -21.72 1.83 -6.76
C GLN A 386 -23.14 1.41 -7.19
N ASN A 387 -23.35 0.16 -7.62
CA ASN A 387 -24.59 -0.26 -8.29
C ASN A 387 -25.70 -0.81 -7.35
N MET A 388 -25.39 -1.16 -6.10
CA MET A 388 -26.40 -1.64 -5.13
C MET A 388 -27.14 -0.47 -4.49
N LYS A 389 -28.45 -0.30 -4.74
CA LYS A 389 -29.24 0.83 -4.19
C LYS A 389 -29.18 0.89 -2.65
N ASN A 390 -29.34 -0.25 -1.98
CA ASN A 390 -29.37 -0.37 -0.51
C ASN A 390 -28.02 -0.80 0.10
N TYR A 391 -26.92 -0.20 -0.37
CA TYR A 391 -25.58 -0.60 0.08
C TYR A 391 -25.26 -0.13 1.50
N HIS A 392 -25.80 1.01 1.95
CA HIS A 392 -25.61 1.49 3.33
C HIS A 392 -26.26 0.56 4.35
N GLU A 393 -27.49 0.13 4.07
CA GLU A 393 -28.27 -0.80 4.88
C GLU A 393 -27.58 -2.17 4.93
N TYR A 394 -27.08 -2.66 3.79
CA TYR A 394 -26.29 -3.90 3.70
C TYR A 394 -24.99 -3.86 4.52
N LEU A 395 -24.29 -2.72 4.56
CA LEU A 395 -23.13 -2.56 5.45
C LEU A 395 -23.54 -2.47 6.91
N ASN A 396 -24.65 -1.79 7.23
CA ASN A 396 -25.18 -1.75 8.60
C ASN A 396 -25.45 -3.18 9.12
N ASP A 397 -26.14 -4.02 8.35
CA ASP A 397 -26.42 -5.42 8.70
C ASP A 397 -25.13 -6.23 9.00
N ILE A 398 -24.07 -6.03 8.21
CA ILE A 398 -22.77 -6.68 8.41
C ILE A 398 -22.11 -6.20 9.71
N TYR A 399 -22.10 -4.89 9.94
CA TYR A 399 -21.40 -4.30 11.08
C TYR A 399 -22.13 -4.54 12.41
N ASN A 400 -23.47 -4.42 12.44
CA ASN A 400 -24.32 -4.86 13.55
C ASN A 400 -24.02 -6.31 13.91
N LYS A 401 -24.02 -7.23 12.93
CA LYS A 401 -23.68 -8.64 13.16
C LYS A 401 -22.25 -8.85 13.65
N LYS A 402 -21.28 -8.06 13.18
CA LYS A 402 -19.87 -8.16 13.56
C LYS A 402 -19.59 -7.66 14.98
N TYR A 403 -20.22 -6.56 15.39
CA TYR A 403 -20.00 -5.92 16.69
C TYR A 403 -21.08 -6.25 17.73
N LYS A 404 -22.09 -7.05 17.37
CA LYS A 404 -23.26 -7.44 18.19
C LYS A 404 -24.12 -6.25 18.64
N THR A 405 -24.24 -5.23 17.78
CA THR A 405 -25.13 -4.07 17.97
C THR A 405 -26.36 -4.16 17.08
N ASN A 406 -27.36 -3.31 17.32
CA ASN A 406 -28.62 -3.21 16.56
C ASN A 406 -28.81 -1.79 16.01
N ASP A 407 -27.72 -1.13 15.64
CA ASP A 407 -27.70 0.28 15.30
C ASP A 407 -28.48 0.56 14.01
N LYS A 408 -29.12 1.72 13.93
CA LYS A 408 -29.73 2.23 12.69
C LYS A 408 -28.91 3.40 12.19
N TRP A 409 -28.08 3.15 11.18
CA TRP A 409 -27.22 4.20 10.62
C TRP A 409 -28.04 5.27 9.92
N ILE A 410 -27.62 6.53 10.09
CA ILE A 410 -28.16 7.67 9.35
C ILE A 410 -28.02 7.40 7.85
N LYS A 411 -29.10 7.55 7.09
CA LYS A 411 -29.07 7.41 5.63
C LYS A 411 -28.31 8.58 5.00
N ARG A 412 -27.43 8.27 4.05
CA ARG A 412 -26.56 9.25 3.39
C ARG A 412 -26.49 8.96 1.89
N ASP A 413 -26.11 9.98 1.12
CA ASP A 413 -25.76 9.82 -0.29
C ASP A 413 -24.46 9.03 -0.46
N LYS A 414 -24.26 8.49 -1.66
CA LYS A 414 -23.02 7.79 -2.01
C LYS A 414 -21.92 8.78 -2.32
N ASN A 415 -20.72 8.51 -1.82
CA ASN A 415 -19.53 9.17 -2.34
C ASN A 415 -19.21 8.61 -3.73
N ASN A 416 -19.03 9.48 -4.71
CA ASN A 416 -18.26 9.13 -5.91
C ASN A 416 -16.82 8.87 -5.45
N GLN A 417 -16.25 7.72 -5.83
CA GLN A 417 -14.87 7.36 -5.52
C GLN A 417 -14.22 6.76 -6.78
N ALA A 418 -12.89 6.83 -6.87
CA ALA A 418 -12.12 6.22 -7.95
C ALA A 418 -11.07 5.24 -7.39
N ILE A 419 -10.97 4.06 -8.00
CA ILE A 419 -10.12 2.96 -7.50
C ILE A 419 -8.81 2.83 -8.30
N TYR A 420 -7.69 2.74 -7.58
CA TYR A 420 -6.35 2.52 -8.12
C TYR A 420 -5.93 1.06 -7.98
N GLY A 421 -5.26 0.53 -9.01
CA GLY A 421 -4.67 -0.81 -9.01
C GLY A 421 -3.18 -0.78 -8.72
N ILE A 422 -2.68 -1.66 -7.85
CA ILE A 422 -1.26 -1.68 -7.42
C ILE A 422 -0.45 -2.65 -8.29
N ILE A 423 0.63 -2.18 -8.90
CA ILE A 423 1.59 -3.01 -9.63
C ILE A 423 2.58 -3.57 -8.61
N GLN A 424 2.54 -4.90 -8.47
CA GLN A 424 3.39 -5.71 -7.61
C GLN A 424 4.50 -6.41 -8.42
N GLY A 425 5.33 -7.24 -7.77
CA GLY A 425 6.37 -8.05 -8.42
C GLY A 425 7.77 -7.95 -7.79
N GLY A 426 7.94 -7.15 -6.74
CA GLY A 426 9.22 -6.97 -6.05
C GLY A 426 10.31 -6.39 -6.98
N ILE A 427 11.52 -6.93 -6.89
CA ILE A 427 12.69 -6.55 -7.71
C ILE A 427 12.76 -7.25 -9.07
N TYR A 428 11.81 -8.12 -9.42
CA TYR A 428 11.95 -9.05 -10.55
C TYR A 428 11.29 -8.49 -11.83
N PRO A 429 12.05 -8.22 -12.92
CA PRO A 429 11.53 -7.53 -14.10
C PRO A 429 10.40 -8.30 -14.80
N ASP A 430 10.47 -9.63 -14.83
CA ASP A 430 9.46 -10.49 -15.43
C ASP A 430 8.17 -10.57 -14.60
N LEU A 431 8.26 -10.47 -13.27
CA LEU A 431 7.08 -10.34 -12.40
C LEU A 431 6.47 -8.94 -12.52
N ARG A 432 7.28 -7.89 -12.58
CA ARG A 432 6.82 -6.53 -12.90
C ARG A 432 6.10 -6.50 -14.25
N LEU A 433 6.62 -7.17 -15.28
CA LEU A 433 5.95 -7.31 -16.59
C LEU A 433 4.59 -8.02 -16.50
N LYS A 434 4.53 -9.19 -15.83
CA LYS A 434 3.27 -9.91 -15.58
C LYS A 434 2.25 -9.03 -14.84
N SER A 435 2.70 -8.29 -13.82
CA SER A 435 1.81 -7.40 -13.06
C SER A 435 1.39 -6.16 -13.84
N CYS A 436 2.22 -5.62 -14.74
CA CYS A 436 1.83 -4.50 -15.59
C CYS A 436 0.73 -4.91 -16.58
N ASP A 437 0.89 -6.00 -17.35
CA ASP A 437 -0.16 -6.43 -18.29
C ASP A 437 -1.47 -6.79 -17.56
N PHE A 438 -1.41 -7.38 -16.37
CA PHE A 438 -2.62 -7.67 -15.58
C PHE A 438 -3.31 -6.39 -15.10
N VAL A 439 -2.60 -5.53 -14.36
CA VAL A 439 -3.21 -4.37 -13.67
C VAL A 439 -3.60 -3.27 -14.65
N TYR A 440 -2.79 -3.01 -15.68
CA TYR A 440 -3.06 -1.98 -16.69
C TYR A 440 -4.30 -2.29 -17.54
N ASN A 441 -4.59 -3.58 -17.78
CA ASN A 441 -5.78 -4.00 -18.52
C ASN A 441 -7.06 -4.04 -17.67
N LEU A 442 -6.97 -4.03 -16.34
CA LEU A 442 -8.14 -3.90 -15.46
C LEU A 442 -8.68 -2.46 -15.42
N PRO A 443 -9.99 -2.26 -15.18
CA PRO A 443 -10.70 -0.97 -15.32
C PRO A 443 -10.44 0.04 -14.18
N PHE A 444 -9.25 0.03 -13.57
CA PHE A 444 -8.84 1.04 -12.60
C PHE A 444 -8.76 2.43 -13.21
N PHE A 445 -9.07 3.45 -12.41
CA PHE A 445 -8.89 4.85 -12.78
C PHE A 445 -7.40 5.21 -12.88
N GLY A 446 -6.64 4.90 -11.83
CA GLY A 446 -5.20 5.14 -11.75
C GLY A 446 -4.40 3.87 -11.46
N LEU A 447 -3.08 4.00 -11.48
CA LEU A 447 -2.12 2.94 -11.20
C LEU A 447 -1.24 3.35 -10.02
N CYS A 448 -0.90 2.40 -9.16
CA CYS A 448 0.14 2.58 -8.15
C CYS A 448 1.34 1.68 -8.49
N ILE A 449 2.56 2.16 -8.28
CA ILE A 449 3.76 1.31 -8.20
C ILE A 449 4.00 1.03 -6.72
N GLY A 450 4.00 -0.25 -6.33
CA GLY A 450 4.13 -0.69 -4.94
C GLY A 450 4.90 -2.00 -4.78
N GLY A 451 4.77 -2.59 -3.61
CA GLY A 451 5.56 -3.76 -3.18
C GLY A 451 7.00 -3.41 -2.81
N CYS A 452 7.82 -4.44 -2.63
CA CYS A 452 9.26 -4.28 -2.48
C CYS A 452 9.85 -3.52 -3.68
N LEU A 453 10.68 -2.52 -3.38
CA LEU A 453 11.45 -1.77 -4.39
C LEU A 453 12.94 -2.13 -4.36
N GLY A 454 13.39 -2.86 -3.34
CA GLY A 454 14.78 -3.32 -3.21
C GLY A 454 15.48 -2.78 -1.94
N LYS A 455 16.69 -3.29 -1.70
CA LYS A 455 17.47 -3.01 -0.48
C LYS A 455 18.10 -1.61 -0.44
N ASP A 456 18.29 -0.99 -1.60
CA ASP A 456 19.09 0.23 -1.80
C ASP A 456 18.50 1.15 -2.89
N LYS A 457 19.20 2.24 -3.20
CA LYS A 457 18.76 3.25 -4.18
C LYS A 457 18.82 2.76 -5.61
N ASP A 458 19.86 2.01 -5.97
CA ASP A 458 20.14 1.66 -7.37
C ASP A 458 19.22 0.51 -7.83
N MET A 459 18.94 -0.45 -6.94
CA MET A 459 17.87 -1.42 -7.12
C MET A 459 16.50 -0.72 -7.26
N MET A 460 16.19 0.26 -6.39
CA MET A 460 14.93 1.00 -6.45
C MET A 460 14.77 1.78 -7.75
N TYR A 461 15.79 2.51 -8.18
CA TYR A 461 15.77 3.24 -9.45
C TYR A 461 15.63 2.28 -10.64
N THR A 462 16.33 1.14 -10.61
CA THR A 462 16.19 0.08 -11.61
C THR A 462 14.75 -0.45 -11.69
N VAL A 463 14.12 -0.77 -10.54
CA VAL A 463 12.73 -1.26 -10.48
C VAL A 463 11.74 -0.21 -10.95
N ILE A 464 11.90 1.06 -10.56
CA ILE A 464 11.04 2.17 -11.00
C ILE A 464 11.16 2.34 -12.53
N LYS A 465 12.39 2.44 -13.06
CA LYS A 465 12.64 2.61 -14.51
C LYS A 465 12.06 1.45 -15.30
N GLN A 466 12.36 0.21 -14.94
CA GLN A 466 11.85 -0.97 -15.64
C GLN A 466 10.32 -1.03 -15.61
N THR A 467 9.70 -0.73 -14.47
CA THR A 467 8.23 -0.70 -14.35
C THR A 467 7.62 0.39 -15.24
N MET A 468 8.20 1.59 -15.24
CA MET A 468 7.72 2.69 -16.08
C MET A 468 7.96 2.44 -17.57
N ASP A 469 9.12 1.91 -17.97
CA ASP A 469 9.42 1.52 -19.34
C ASP A 469 8.39 0.50 -19.86
N ILE A 470 8.03 -0.51 -19.05
CA ILE A 470 6.98 -1.48 -19.37
C ILE A 470 5.60 -0.80 -19.53
N ILE A 471 5.23 0.12 -18.62
CA ILE A 471 3.96 0.87 -18.71
C ILE A 471 3.90 1.72 -19.98
N HIS A 472 4.98 2.43 -20.31
CA HIS A 472 5.11 3.22 -21.54
C HIS A 472 5.04 2.33 -22.80
N ASP A 473 5.63 1.14 -22.75
CA ASP A 473 5.55 0.16 -23.83
C ASP A 473 4.13 -0.36 -24.05
N ILE A 474 3.37 -0.60 -22.97
CA ILE A 474 1.95 -0.99 -23.06
C ILE A 474 1.10 0.19 -23.59
N LYS A 475 1.39 1.44 -23.17
CA LYS A 475 0.77 2.68 -23.71
C LYS A 475 0.99 2.80 -25.22
N LYS A 476 2.24 2.69 -25.68
CA LYS A 476 2.62 2.70 -27.12
C LYS A 476 1.91 1.62 -27.96
N LYS A 477 1.57 0.48 -27.35
CA LYS A 477 0.95 -0.69 -28.03
C LYS A 477 -0.58 -0.67 -28.07
N LYS A 478 -1.25 0.37 -27.54
CA LYS A 478 -2.71 0.54 -27.62
C LYS A 478 -3.11 1.62 -28.64
N GLU A 479 -4.23 1.39 -29.31
CA GLU A 479 -4.84 2.34 -30.25
C GLU A 479 -5.33 3.58 -29.47
N LYS A 480 -4.79 4.76 -29.80
CA LYS A 480 -5.02 6.03 -29.06
C LYS A 480 -6.51 6.30 -28.77
N ASN A 481 -7.39 6.01 -29.73
CA ASN A 481 -8.83 6.30 -29.63
C ASN A 481 -9.63 5.28 -28.77
N THR A 482 -8.95 4.30 -28.14
CA THR A 482 -9.59 3.25 -27.31
C THR A 482 -9.13 3.26 -25.84
N TYR A 483 -8.24 4.18 -25.47
CA TYR A 483 -7.57 4.19 -24.18
C TYR A 483 -7.70 5.56 -23.49
N LYS A 484 -7.97 5.54 -22.17
CA LYS A 484 -7.94 6.72 -21.30
C LYS A 484 -6.66 6.67 -20.47
N GLU A 485 -5.89 7.77 -20.49
CA GLU A 485 -4.69 7.92 -19.67
C GLU A 485 -4.99 7.68 -18.18
N LYS A 486 -4.02 7.08 -17.49
CA LYS A 486 -4.13 6.76 -16.06
C LYS A 486 -3.04 7.52 -15.30
N PRO A 487 -3.37 8.22 -14.20
CA PRO A 487 -2.38 8.82 -13.32
C PRO A 487 -1.63 7.72 -12.56
N ILE A 488 -0.33 7.92 -12.36
CA ILE A 488 0.59 6.96 -11.76
C ILE A 488 1.08 7.49 -10.41
N HIS A 489 0.89 6.70 -9.37
CA HIS A 489 1.24 7.00 -7.98
C HIS A 489 2.40 6.11 -7.52
N LEU A 490 3.44 6.67 -6.90
CA LEU A 490 4.57 5.89 -6.35
C LEU A 490 4.53 5.91 -4.83
N LEU A 491 4.23 4.73 -4.25
CA LEU A 491 3.90 4.57 -2.83
C LEU A 491 5.11 4.75 -1.90
N GLY A 492 4.94 5.56 -0.87
CA GLY A 492 5.84 5.71 0.28
C GLY A 492 7.11 6.56 0.06
N ILE A 493 7.27 7.17 -1.12
CA ILE A 493 8.48 7.90 -1.51
C ILE A 493 8.47 9.37 -1.06
N GLY A 494 9.46 9.76 -0.24
CA GLY A 494 9.52 11.08 0.40
C GLY A 494 10.88 11.76 0.50
N GLN A 495 11.93 11.27 -0.17
CA GLN A 495 13.17 12.04 -0.31
C GLN A 495 13.19 12.75 -1.66
N ILE A 496 13.67 14.00 -1.66
CA ILE A 496 13.59 14.95 -2.78
C ILE A 496 14.16 14.36 -4.09
N LYS A 497 15.38 13.79 -4.02
CA LYS A 497 16.06 13.13 -5.16
C LYS A 497 15.24 11.99 -5.79
N ASP A 498 14.50 11.23 -4.98
CA ASP A 498 13.68 10.11 -5.46
C ASP A 498 12.41 10.59 -6.18
N ILE A 499 11.82 11.69 -5.68
CA ILE A 499 10.63 12.30 -6.27
C ILE A 499 11.00 12.86 -7.65
N ILE A 500 12.10 13.62 -7.75
CA ILE A 500 12.61 14.16 -9.02
C ILE A 500 12.97 13.02 -9.98
N TYR A 501 13.59 11.94 -9.50
CA TYR A 501 13.85 10.75 -10.32
C TYR A 501 12.55 10.11 -10.84
N GLY A 502 11.55 9.88 -9.97
CA GLY A 502 10.27 9.31 -10.35
C GLY A 502 9.51 10.18 -11.35
N VAL A 503 9.53 11.50 -11.16
CA VAL A 503 8.96 12.47 -12.11
C VAL A 503 9.63 12.34 -13.48
N LYS A 504 10.97 12.26 -13.56
CA LYS A 504 11.69 12.01 -14.81
C LYS A 504 11.32 10.69 -15.50
N GLN A 505 10.75 9.70 -14.80
CA GLN A 505 10.23 8.47 -15.40
C GLN A 505 8.75 8.59 -15.86
N GLY A 506 8.05 9.67 -15.50
CA GLY A 506 6.65 9.93 -15.85
C GLY A 506 5.64 9.64 -14.74
N ILE A 507 6.05 9.75 -13.47
CA ILE A 507 5.19 9.51 -12.29
C ILE A 507 4.52 10.81 -11.82
N ASP A 508 3.23 10.72 -11.55
CA ASP A 508 2.35 11.88 -11.34
C ASP A 508 2.13 12.25 -9.86
N THR A 509 2.23 11.30 -8.93
CA THR A 509 1.98 11.56 -7.50
C THR A 509 2.82 10.67 -6.58
N PHE A 510 3.10 11.17 -5.39
CA PHE A 510 3.94 10.51 -4.36
C PHE A 510 3.30 10.72 -2.97
N ASP A 511 3.58 9.86 -2.00
CA ASP A 511 3.18 10.06 -0.59
C ASP A 511 4.34 9.80 0.38
N CYS A 512 4.43 10.56 1.48
CA CYS A 512 5.26 10.13 2.60
C CYS A 512 4.98 10.80 3.95
N VAL A 513 5.29 10.08 5.03
CA VAL A 513 5.30 10.58 6.42
C VAL A 513 6.52 11.47 6.74
N ILE A 514 7.56 11.50 5.89
CA ILE A 514 8.86 12.11 6.19
C ILE A 514 8.77 13.60 6.56
N PRO A 515 8.09 14.49 5.80
CA PRO A 515 8.12 15.94 6.09
C PRO A 515 7.59 16.30 7.48
N SER A 516 6.44 15.73 7.89
CA SER A 516 5.88 15.97 9.23
C SER A 516 6.62 15.20 10.32
N ARG A 517 7.24 14.04 10.00
CA ARG A 517 8.08 13.31 10.96
C ARG A 517 9.37 14.05 11.29
N LEU A 518 10.02 14.66 10.31
CA LEU A 518 11.19 15.52 10.50
C LEU A 518 10.83 16.69 11.42
N ALA A 519 9.73 17.39 11.11
CA ALA A 519 9.24 18.53 11.90
C ALA A 519 9.07 18.21 13.39
N ARG A 520 8.30 17.17 13.72
CA ARG A 520 8.07 16.73 15.12
C ARG A 520 9.31 16.19 15.86
N HIS A 521 10.45 16.05 15.18
CA HIS A 521 11.73 15.70 15.79
C HIS A 521 12.73 16.88 15.81
N GLY A 522 12.29 18.10 15.48
CA GLY A 522 13.14 19.30 15.46
C GLY A 522 13.94 19.51 14.18
N TYR A 523 13.46 18.98 13.04
CA TYR A 523 14.13 19.10 11.73
C TYR A 523 13.27 19.87 10.73
N PHE A 524 13.85 20.91 10.12
CA PHE A 524 13.23 21.66 9.02
C PHE A 524 13.92 21.37 7.68
N LEU A 525 13.13 21.26 6.61
CA LEU A 525 13.63 21.19 5.23
C LEU A 525 14.17 22.56 4.79
N SER A 526 15.17 22.60 3.92
CA SER A 526 15.80 23.85 3.47
C SER A 526 16.30 23.75 2.03
N LYS A 527 16.29 24.85 1.29
CA LYS A 527 16.95 24.98 -0.02
C LYS A 527 18.47 24.96 0.16
N ILE A 528 19.19 24.56 -0.90
CA ILE A 528 20.64 24.34 -0.86
C ILE A 528 21.41 25.64 -0.54
N LYS A 529 21.00 26.79 -1.11
CA LYS A 529 21.57 28.12 -0.82
C LYS A 529 21.60 28.45 0.69
N ASN A 530 20.51 28.16 1.41
CA ASN A 530 20.41 28.40 2.86
C ASN A 530 21.18 27.35 3.67
N ILE A 531 21.21 26.08 3.20
CA ILE A 531 22.08 25.03 3.78
C ILE A 531 23.55 25.46 3.71
N GLU A 532 24.04 25.96 2.57
CA GLU A 532 25.43 26.40 2.40
C GLU A 532 25.79 27.61 3.25
N THR A 533 24.88 28.58 3.39
CA THR A 533 25.03 29.69 4.35
C THR A 533 25.16 29.18 5.79
N ILE A 534 24.46 28.10 6.14
CA ILE A 534 24.49 27.49 7.48
C ILE A 534 25.72 26.57 7.65
N GLU A 535 26.18 25.86 6.62
CA GLU A 535 27.44 25.10 6.62
C GLU A 535 28.64 26.02 6.88
N LYS A 536 28.66 27.23 6.28
CA LYS A 536 29.66 28.27 6.55
C LYS A 536 29.65 28.70 8.03
N LYS A 537 28.47 28.99 8.62
CA LYS A 537 28.33 29.26 10.07
C LYS A 537 28.80 28.09 10.94
N LEU A 538 28.56 26.84 10.51
CA LEU A 538 28.89 25.62 11.26
C LEU A 538 30.35 25.15 11.12
N LYS A 539 31.12 25.69 10.15
CA LYS A 539 32.45 25.20 9.73
C LYS A 539 32.48 23.69 9.38
N ARG A 540 31.35 23.11 8.95
CA ARG A 540 31.24 21.70 8.52
C ARG A 540 30.07 21.48 7.56
N LYS A 541 30.19 20.47 6.70
CA LYS A 541 29.13 20.09 5.75
C LYS A 541 27.92 19.43 6.45
N LEU A 542 26.77 19.47 5.77
CA LEU A 542 25.52 18.81 6.13
C LEU A 542 25.17 17.78 5.04
N GLN A 543 24.89 16.54 5.46
CA GLN A 543 24.68 15.39 4.57
C GLN A 543 23.23 15.24 4.03
N ASN A 544 22.32 16.16 4.36
CA ASN A 544 20.88 16.01 4.08
C ASN A 544 20.25 17.39 3.79
N GLU A 545 19.14 17.39 3.05
CA GLU A 545 18.32 18.55 2.71
C GLU A 545 17.48 19.10 3.90
N TYR A 546 17.87 18.75 5.12
CA TYR A 546 17.21 19.17 6.36
C TYR A 546 18.21 19.57 7.45
N ILE A 547 17.77 20.48 8.32
CA ILE A 547 18.58 21.13 9.35
C ILE A 547 17.93 20.90 10.72
N LYS A 548 18.76 20.60 11.73
CA LYS A 548 18.34 20.43 13.13
C LYS A 548 18.21 21.80 13.80
N ILE A 549 17.02 22.19 14.26
CA ILE A 549 16.83 23.49 14.95
C ILE A 549 17.61 23.57 16.28
N LYS A 550 17.93 22.42 16.89
CA LYS A 550 18.66 22.33 18.16
C LYS A 550 20.15 22.72 18.12
N LEU A 551 20.68 23.11 16.96
CA LEU A 551 22.08 23.54 16.83
C LEU A 551 22.28 24.88 17.52
N SER A 552 23.38 25.03 18.29
CA SER A 552 23.68 26.23 19.09
C SER A 552 23.77 27.51 18.27
N ILE A 553 24.21 27.42 17.01
CA ILE A 553 24.23 28.56 16.06
C ILE A 553 22.87 29.25 15.84
N PHE A 554 21.76 28.65 16.29
CA PHE A 554 20.43 29.22 16.20
C PHE A 554 19.96 29.92 17.47
N GLN A 555 20.68 29.81 18.61
CA GLN A 555 20.26 30.38 19.90
C GLN A 555 19.93 31.89 19.85
N SER A 556 20.63 32.63 18.99
CA SER A 556 20.44 34.06 18.74
C SER A 556 20.25 34.39 17.25
N ASP A 557 19.94 33.41 16.39
CA ASP A 557 19.69 33.66 14.96
C ASP A 557 18.27 34.19 14.77
N ASN A 558 18.14 35.52 14.77
CA ASN A 558 16.85 36.21 14.62
C ASN A 558 16.21 36.05 13.22
N LYS A 559 16.92 35.43 12.27
CA LYS A 559 16.40 35.12 10.91
C LYS A 559 15.32 34.03 10.94
N PRO A 560 14.36 34.02 9.99
CA PRO A 560 13.39 32.93 9.82
C PRO A 560 14.09 31.64 9.34
N LEU A 561 13.39 30.50 9.35
CA LEU A 561 13.97 29.21 8.89
C LEU A 561 14.56 29.34 7.48
N GLU A 562 13.87 30.02 6.57
CA GLU A 562 14.29 30.31 5.20
C GLU A 562 13.70 31.66 4.75
N GLU A 563 14.53 32.54 4.17
CA GLU A 563 14.21 33.95 3.95
C GLU A 563 13.21 34.22 2.82
N ASP A 564 13.21 33.38 1.78
CA ASP A 564 12.27 33.45 0.64
C ASP A 564 11.07 32.49 0.81
N CYS A 565 10.72 32.13 2.05
CA CYS A 565 9.63 31.21 2.37
C CYS A 565 8.41 31.96 2.93
N ALA A 566 7.36 32.11 2.12
CA ALA A 566 6.10 32.74 2.51
C ALA A 566 5.17 31.83 3.37
N CYS A 567 5.73 30.94 4.19
CA CYS A 567 4.95 30.15 5.14
C CYS A 567 4.78 30.93 6.46
N TYR A 568 3.65 30.72 7.15
CA TYR A 568 3.31 31.37 8.42
C TYR A 568 4.46 31.31 9.45
N THR A 569 5.19 30.19 9.51
CA THR A 569 6.33 30.04 10.43
C THR A 569 7.49 30.97 10.11
N CYS A 570 7.84 31.13 8.84
CA CYS A 570 8.91 32.04 8.41
C CYS A 570 8.48 33.52 8.43
N GLN A 571 7.17 33.80 8.36
CA GLN A 571 6.64 35.16 8.43
C GLN A 571 6.56 35.71 9.86
N HIS A 572 6.57 34.85 10.89
CA HIS A 572 6.31 35.27 12.28
C HIS A 572 7.31 34.78 13.33
N TYR A 573 8.21 33.83 13.03
CA TYR A 573 9.10 33.23 14.04
C TYR A 573 10.56 33.12 13.58
N SER A 574 11.47 33.54 14.47
CA SER A 574 12.92 33.38 14.28
C SER A 574 13.41 31.98 14.62
N ARG A 575 14.58 31.61 14.09
CA ARG A 575 15.30 30.38 14.47
C ARG A 575 15.64 30.37 15.97
N ALA A 576 15.92 31.53 16.57
CA ALA A 576 16.11 31.69 18.02
C ALA A 576 14.90 31.24 18.84
N TYR A 577 13.69 31.71 18.51
CA TYR A 577 12.47 31.28 19.20
C TYR A 577 12.19 29.79 18.99
N LEU A 578 12.37 29.29 17.76
CA LEU A 578 12.18 27.86 17.44
C LEU A 578 13.25 26.96 18.13
N HIS A 579 14.46 27.46 18.36
CA HIS A 579 15.48 26.80 19.18
C HIS A 579 15.07 26.78 20.66
N HIS A 580 14.54 27.88 21.19
CA HIS A 580 13.99 27.93 22.55
C HIS A 580 12.85 26.92 22.74
N LEU A 581 11.86 26.86 21.84
CA LEU A 581 10.78 25.86 21.90
C LEU A 581 11.33 24.42 21.89
N TYR A 582 12.41 24.14 21.15
CA TYR A 582 13.08 22.83 21.21
C TYR A 582 13.69 22.56 22.58
N LYS A 583 14.32 23.57 23.22
CA LYS A 583 14.97 23.44 24.53
C LYS A 583 13.97 23.16 25.65
N ILE A 584 12.78 23.76 25.61
CA ILE A 584 11.69 23.51 26.58
C ILE A 584 10.77 22.33 26.19
N ASN A 585 11.03 21.68 25.05
CA ASN A 585 10.24 20.57 24.48
C ASN A 585 8.76 20.92 24.19
N ASP A 586 8.48 22.16 23.78
CA ASP A 586 7.11 22.63 23.54
C ASP A 586 6.48 22.03 22.25
N ASN A 587 5.21 21.64 22.35
CA ASN A 587 4.43 21.08 21.24
C ASN A 587 4.26 22.04 20.04
N LEU A 588 4.27 23.35 20.27
CA LEU A 588 4.20 24.40 19.24
C LEU A 588 5.32 24.28 18.21
N LEU A 589 6.51 23.79 18.60
CA LEU A 589 7.58 23.52 17.64
C LEU A 589 7.16 22.50 16.58
N GLY A 590 6.49 21.42 17.01
CA GLY A 590 5.98 20.38 16.11
C GLY A 590 4.98 20.94 15.11
N THR A 591 4.19 21.93 15.51
CA THR A 591 3.28 22.70 14.64
C THR A 591 4.05 23.55 13.65
N LEU A 592 4.89 24.46 14.13
CA LEU A 592 5.57 25.44 13.28
C LEU A 592 6.51 24.76 12.27
N LEU A 593 7.29 23.77 12.67
CA LEU A 593 8.15 23.05 11.71
C LEU A 593 7.34 22.20 10.72
N THR A 594 6.13 21.74 11.07
CA THR A 594 5.29 20.98 10.13
C THR A 594 4.66 21.89 9.09
N ILE A 595 4.21 23.10 9.49
CA ILE A 595 3.74 24.15 8.58
C ILE A 595 4.80 24.46 7.53
N HIS A 596 6.05 24.72 7.96
CA HIS A 596 7.17 24.98 7.06
C HIS A 596 7.48 23.79 6.14
N ASN A 597 7.63 22.57 6.69
CA ASN A 597 7.97 21.39 5.88
C ASN A 597 6.87 21.01 4.87
N VAL A 598 5.60 21.28 5.18
CA VAL A 598 4.47 21.09 4.25
C VAL A 598 4.48 22.15 3.15
N TYR A 599 4.66 23.43 3.50
CA TYR A 599 4.79 24.52 2.53
C TYR A 599 5.96 24.27 1.56
N TYR A 600 7.13 23.91 2.09
CA TYR A 600 8.34 23.60 1.33
C TYR A 600 8.10 22.50 0.29
N MET A 601 7.43 21.41 0.67
CA MET A 601 7.16 20.29 -0.24
C MET A 601 6.14 20.67 -1.33
N ASN A 602 5.14 21.49 -1.03
CA ASN A 602 4.21 22.01 -2.04
C ASN A 602 4.90 22.97 -3.00
N GLN A 603 5.81 23.82 -2.51
CA GLN A 603 6.64 24.69 -3.34
C GLN A 603 7.59 23.88 -4.24
N LEU A 604 8.21 22.81 -3.72
CA LEU A 604 9.01 21.87 -4.53
C LEU A 604 8.17 21.26 -5.66
N MET A 605 6.94 20.80 -5.39
CA MET A 605 6.07 20.28 -6.46
C MET A 605 5.70 21.35 -7.49
N GLN A 606 5.47 22.60 -7.06
CA GLN A 606 5.17 23.71 -7.98
C GLN A 606 6.39 24.10 -8.84
N ASP A 607 7.59 24.13 -8.26
CA ASP A 607 8.85 24.39 -8.96
C ASP A 607 9.20 23.24 -9.93
N ILE A 608 8.86 21.99 -9.59
CA ILE A 608 8.92 20.85 -10.52
C ILE A 608 7.95 21.07 -11.68
N ARG A 609 6.68 21.41 -11.42
CA ARG A 609 5.71 21.70 -12.50
C ARG A 609 6.18 22.84 -13.41
N ASN A 610 6.79 23.89 -12.87
CA ASN A 610 7.31 25.00 -13.67
C ASN A 610 8.53 24.59 -14.50
N SER A 611 9.52 23.89 -13.92
CA SER A 611 10.69 23.44 -14.67
C SER A 611 10.37 22.42 -15.79
N ILE A 612 9.26 21.66 -15.67
CA ILE A 612 8.73 20.85 -16.78
C ILE A 612 8.06 21.73 -17.87
N LYS A 613 7.35 22.81 -17.51
CA LYS A 613 6.82 23.79 -18.51
C LYS A 613 7.95 24.41 -19.32
N GLU A 614 9.00 24.86 -18.63
CA GLU A 614 10.22 25.46 -19.18
C GLU A 614 11.10 24.44 -19.95
N GLY A 615 10.96 23.15 -19.68
CA GLY A 615 11.71 22.08 -20.37
C GLY A 615 13.08 21.76 -19.77
N ASN A 616 13.40 22.29 -18.59
CA ASN A 616 14.68 22.10 -17.91
C ASN A 616 14.49 21.58 -16.48
N ILE A 617 13.95 20.36 -16.32
CA ILE A 617 13.76 19.75 -14.99
C ILE A 617 15.07 19.64 -14.19
N ASN A 618 16.24 19.55 -14.86
CA ASN A 618 17.55 19.41 -14.18
C ASN A 618 17.92 20.62 -13.30
N GLN A 619 17.39 21.82 -13.56
CA GLN A 619 17.66 23.00 -12.73
C GLN A 619 17.13 22.87 -11.29
N ILE A 620 16.10 22.04 -11.07
CA ILE A 620 15.51 21.84 -9.74
C ILE A 620 16.52 21.23 -8.76
N GLU A 621 17.44 20.40 -9.25
CA GLU A 621 18.40 19.67 -8.44
C GLU A 621 19.39 20.64 -7.77
N GLN A 622 19.77 21.73 -8.45
CA GLN A 622 20.65 22.76 -7.90
C GLN A 622 20.02 23.52 -6.71
N LYS A 623 18.69 23.69 -6.74
CA LYS A 623 17.93 24.41 -5.71
C LYS A 623 17.59 23.53 -4.50
N TYR A 624 17.44 22.21 -4.71
CA TYR A 624 16.81 21.30 -3.76
C TYR A 624 17.56 19.99 -3.42
N ILE A 625 18.65 19.60 -4.10
CA ILE A 625 19.40 18.36 -3.81
C ILE A 625 20.85 18.69 -3.41
N LYS A 626 21.36 18.06 -2.34
CA LYS A 626 22.80 18.16 -2.02
C LYS A 626 23.59 17.24 -2.95
N LYS A 627 24.58 17.79 -3.65
CA LYS A 627 25.55 17.04 -4.45
C LYS A 627 26.63 16.42 -3.56
#